data_AF-A0A7X9B661-F1
#
_entry.id   AF-A0A7X9B661-F1
#
_cell.length_a   1.000
_cell.length_b   1.000
_cell.length_c   1.000
_cell.angle_alpha   90.00
_cell.angle_beta   90.00
_cell.angle_gamma   90.00
#
_symmetry.space_group_name_H-M   'P 1'
#
loop_
_entity.id
_entity.type
_entity.pdbx_description
1 polymer ?
#
loop_
_entity_poly.entity_id
_entity_poly.type
_entity_poly.pdbx_seq_one_letter_code
_entity_poly.pdbx_strand_id
1 'polypeptide(L)'
;MITVKYRGLYKGITGKEMAFIDAKNSRGNKQAQKVGRKFYLPANGRVYDAMTVRSFDAQQVVLSYGKGKEIALELGKEKKVTIDE
;
A
#
# COMPACT_ATOMS: atom_id res chain seq x y z
N MET A 1 -12.21 -1.84 -4.74
CA MET A 1 -11.36 -3.01 -4.44
C MET A 1 -9.96 -2.70 -4.87
N ILE A 2 -9.03 -2.77 -3.93
CA ILE A 2 -7.62 -2.48 -4.11
C ILE A 2 -6.85 -3.75 -3.79
N THR A 3 -6.00 -4.16 -4.72
CA THR A 3 -5.02 -5.21 -4.48
C THR A 3 -3.70 -4.56 -4.12
N VAL A 4 -3.08 -4.98 -3.02
CA VAL A 4 -1.85 -4.41 -2.48
C VAL A 4 -0.84 -5.52 -2.22
N LYS A 5 0.43 -5.26 -2.52
CA LYS A 5 1.55 -6.15 -2.26
C LYS A 5 2.69 -5.35 -1.64
N TYR A 6 3.17 -5.81 -0.49
CA TYR A 6 4.36 -5.22 0.12
C TYR A 6 5.62 -5.76 -0.56
N ARG A 7 6.48 -4.86 -1.01
CA ARG A 7 7.75 -5.19 -1.69
C ARG A 7 8.97 -4.98 -0.81
N GLY A 8 8.77 -4.41 0.38
CA GLY A 8 9.82 -4.24 1.38
C GLY A 8 10.08 -2.78 1.68
N LEU A 9 11.13 -2.57 2.46
CA LEU A 9 11.57 -1.27 2.91
C LEU A 9 12.60 -0.71 1.93
N TYR A 10 12.37 0.51 1.46
CA TYR A 10 13.32 1.26 0.67
C TYR A 10 13.96 2.34 1.55
N LYS A 11 15.30 2.34 1.62
CA LYS A 11 16.06 3.37 2.31
C LYS A 11 16.71 4.29 1.28
N GLY A 12 16.25 5.54 1.23
CA GLY A 12 16.80 6.55 0.32
C GLY A 12 18.19 7.02 0.75
N ILE A 13 18.84 7.80 -0.13
CA ILE A 13 20.17 8.38 0.11
C ILE A 13 20.23 9.22 1.40
N THR A 14 19.10 9.85 1.77
CA THR A 14 18.96 10.67 2.98
C THR A 14 18.72 9.85 4.26
N GLY A 15 18.78 8.51 4.18
CA GLY A 15 18.53 7.60 5.29
C GLY A 15 17.06 7.43 5.65
N LYS A 16 16.14 8.16 4.99
CA LYS A 16 14.70 8.04 5.22
C LYS A 16 14.18 6.71 4.67
N GLU A 17 13.47 5.99 5.53
CA GLU A 17 12.83 4.72 5.21
C GLU A 17 11.44 4.96 4.63
N MET A 18 11.10 4.20 3.60
CA MET A 18 9.82 4.26 2.89
C MET A 18 9.33 2.84 2.61
N ALA A 19 8.03 2.60 2.81
CA ALA A 19 7.39 1.38 2.38
C ALA A 19 7.30 1.35 0.85
N PHE A 20 7.84 0.30 0.23
CA PHE A 20 7.64 0.02 -1.18
C PHE A 20 6.41 -0.87 -1.36
N ILE A 21 5.36 -0.33 -1.99
CA ILE A 21 4.07 -1.00 -2.17
C ILE A 21 3.71 -1.02 -3.66
N ASP A 22 3.40 -2.20 -4.19
CA ASP A 22 2.71 -2.34 -5.47
C ASP A 22 1.20 -2.38 -5.20
N ALA A 23 0.42 -1.52 -5.84
CA ALA A 23 -1.03 -1.52 -5.69
C ALA A 23 -1.76 -1.45 -7.02
N LYS A 24 -2.94 -2.05 -7.10
CA LYS A 24 -3.86 -2.02 -8.24
C LYS A 24 -5.25 -1.64 -7.74
N ASN A 25 -5.84 -0.59 -8.31
CA ASN A 25 -7.21 -0.21 -7.99
C ASN A 25 -8.17 -0.63 -9.12
N SER A 26 -9.06 -1.56 -8.81
CA SER A 26 -10.05 -2.09 -9.76
C SER A 26 -11.40 -1.35 -9.73
N ARG A 27 -11.54 -0.30 -8.92
CA ARG A 27 -12.76 0.54 -8.85
C ARG A 27 -12.75 1.76 -9.79
N GLY A 28 -11.66 2.00 -10.54
CA GLY A 28 -11.50 3.19 -11.40
C GLY A 28 -11.68 2.95 -12.91
N ASN A 29 -11.36 3.95 -13.73
CA ASN A 29 -11.45 3.91 -15.19
C ASN A 29 -10.61 2.74 -15.80
N LYS A 30 -11.11 2.03 -16.82
CA LYS A 30 -10.55 0.75 -17.34
C LYS A 30 -9.04 0.77 -17.65
N GLN A 31 -8.49 1.94 -17.97
CA GLN A 31 -7.06 2.12 -18.28
C GLN A 31 -6.19 2.17 -17.00
N ALA A 32 -6.68 2.81 -15.93
CA ALA A 32 -6.03 2.82 -14.61
C ALA A 32 -6.17 1.48 -13.87
N GLN A 33 -7.19 0.67 -14.21
CA GLN A 33 -7.37 -0.69 -13.68
C GLN A 33 -6.28 -1.67 -14.15
N LYS A 34 -5.67 -1.44 -15.34
CA LYS A 34 -4.71 -2.36 -15.95
C LYS A 34 -3.27 -2.20 -15.45
N VAL A 35 -2.88 -1.01 -14.99
CA VAL A 35 -1.49 -0.71 -14.65
C VAL A 35 -1.36 -0.54 -13.14
N GLY A 36 -0.77 -1.54 -12.49
CA GLY A 36 -0.41 -1.42 -11.07
C GLY A 36 0.55 -0.25 -10.87
N ARG A 37 0.34 0.53 -9.81
CA ARG A 37 1.20 1.66 -9.45
C ARG A 37 2.12 1.26 -8.32
N LYS A 38 3.37 1.70 -8.43
CA LYS A 38 4.40 1.57 -7.39
C LYS A 38 4.35 2.80 -6.50
N PHE A 39 4.41 2.57 -5.19
CA PHE A 39 4.40 3.60 -4.17
C PHE A 39 5.63 3.45 -3.29
N TYR A 40 6.31 4.56 -3.02
CA TYR A 40 7.37 4.67 -2.02
C TYR A 40 6.88 5.69 -1.00
N LEU A 41 6.36 5.20 0.12
CA LEU A 41 5.60 6.02 1.06
C LEU A 41 6.22 5.99 2.46
N PRO A 42 6.39 7.14 3.12
CA PRO A 42 6.69 7.17 4.55
C PRO A 42 5.47 6.74 5.36
N ALA A 43 5.62 6.66 6.68
CA ALA A 43 4.48 6.55 7.58
C ALA A 43 3.53 7.74 7.34
N ASN A 44 2.22 7.47 7.37
CA ASN A 44 1.12 8.34 6.99
C ASN A 44 0.99 8.65 5.47
N GLY A 45 1.82 8.07 4.62
CA GLY A 45 1.64 8.15 3.16
C GLY A 45 0.39 7.40 2.68
N ARG A 46 -0.22 7.88 1.59
CA ARG A 46 -1.48 7.33 1.07
C ARG A 46 -1.33 6.53 -0.21
N VAL A 47 -2.00 5.38 -0.27
CA VAL A 47 -2.18 4.56 -1.47
C VAL A 47 -3.58 4.84 -2.03
N TYR A 48 -3.64 5.44 -3.22
CA TYR A 48 -4.88 5.83 -3.92
C TYR A 48 -5.89 6.62 -3.06
N ASP A 49 -5.42 7.43 -2.11
CA ASP A 49 -6.24 8.17 -1.12
C ASP A 49 -7.22 7.32 -0.29
N ALA A 50 -7.09 5.99 -0.34
CA ALA A 50 -8.03 5.07 0.28
C ALA A 50 -7.40 4.21 1.37
N MET A 51 -6.07 4.08 1.37
CA MET A 51 -5.30 3.38 2.40
C MET A 51 -4.14 4.26 2.87
N THR A 52 -3.85 4.24 4.17
CA THR A 52 -2.75 5.00 4.79
C THR A 52 -1.74 4.05 5.41
N VAL A 53 -0.46 4.28 5.18
CA VAL A 53 0.63 3.53 5.83
C VAL A 53 0.69 3.90 7.30
N ARG A 54 0.50 2.94 8.21
CA ARG A 54 0.59 3.18 9.66
C ARG A 54 1.99 2.91 10.18
N SER A 55 2.55 1.76 9.83
CA SER A 55 3.89 1.32 10.19
C SER A 55 4.42 0.35 9.14
N PHE A 56 5.73 0.19 9.07
CA PHE A 56 6.38 -0.80 8.24
C PHE A 56 7.79 -1.09 8.75
N ASP A 57 8.28 -2.27 8.42
CA ASP A 57 9.64 -2.72 8.64
C ASP A 57 10.12 -3.54 7.43
N ALA A 58 11.26 -4.22 7.53
CA ALA A 58 11.80 -5.03 6.44
C ALA A 58 10.88 -6.20 6.00
N GLN A 59 9.98 -6.66 6.86
CA GLN A 59 9.16 -7.85 6.67
C GLN A 59 7.66 -7.55 6.49
N GLN A 60 7.15 -6.46 7.05
CA GLN A 60 5.72 -6.19 7.07
C GLN A 60 5.40 -4.70 6.89
N VAL A 61 4.22 -4.42 6.35
CA VAL A 61 3.57 -3.10 6.39
C VAL A 61 2.15 -3.23 6.95
N VAL A 62 1.76 -2.27 7.79
CA VAL A 62 0.38 -2.11 8.27
C VAL A 62 -0.25 -0.94 7.53
N LEU A 63 -1.38 -1.19 6.88
CA LEU A 63 -2.18 -0.18 6.21
C LEU A 63 -3.53 -0.03 6.91
N SER A 64 -3.93 1.20 7.20
CA SER A 64 -5.30 1.50 7.63
C SER A 64 -6.16 1.91 6.43
N TYR A 65 -7.43 1.52 6.42
CA TYR A 65 -8.39 1.82 5.36
C TYR A 65 -9.82 1.89 5.91
N GLY A 66 -10.70 2.63 5.23
CA GLY A 66 -12.09 2.82 5.67
C GLY A 66 -12.20 3.36 7.09
N LYS A 67 -13.31 3.04 7.78
CA LYS A 67 -13.63 3.44 9.17
C LYS A 67 -12.72 2.79 10.23
N GLY A 68 -11.41 2.97 10.11
CA GLY A 68 -10.41 2.48 11.07
C GLY A 68 -10.03 1.00 10.93
N LYS A 69 -10.35 0.34 9.81
CA LYS A 69 -9.91 -1.05 9.57
C LYS A 69 -8.42 -1.07 9.25
N GLU A 70 -7.74 -2.13 9.65
CA GLU A 70 -6.33 -2.32 9.37
C GLU A 70 -6.06 -3.66 8.68
N ILE A 71 -4.95 -3.70 7.96
CA ILE A 71 -4.42 -4.87 7.30
C ILE A 71 -2.90 -4.87 7.45
N ALA A 72 -2.38 -6.00 7.91
CA ALA A 72 -0.95 -6.29 7.87
C ALA A 72 -0.62 -7.11 6.61
N LEU A 73 0.42 -6.70 5.88
CA LEU A 73 0.92 -7.34 4.67
C LEU A 73 2.36 -7.75 4.89
N GLU A 74 2.62 -9.05 4.84
CA GLU A 74 3.98 -9.56 4.81
C GLU A 74 4.64 -9.34 3.44
N LEU A 75 5.97 -9.28 3.47
CA LEU A 75 6.83 -9.11 2.31
C LEU A 75 6.51 -10.15 1.24
N GLY A 76 6.30 -9.67 0.01
CA GLY A 76 6.05 -10.52 -1.14
C GLY A 76 4.61 -11.03 -1.27
N LYS A 77 3.80 -10.95 -0.20
CA LYS A 77 2.40 -11.38 -0.21
C LYS A 77 1.50 -10.29 -0.77
N GLU A 78 0.55 -10.72 -1.59
CA GLU A 78 -0.50 -9.87 -2.14
C GLU A 78 -1.80 -10.08 -1.37
N LYS A 79 -2.52 -8.98 -1.09
CA LYS A 79 -3.87 -9.04 -0.52
C LYS A 79 -4.82 -8.17 -1.31
N LYS A 80 -6.03 -8.68 -1.46
CA LYS A 80 -7.17 -8.01 -2.06
C LYS A 80 -8.04 -7.42 -0.94
N VAL A 81 -8.23 -6.10 -0.98
CA VAL A 81 -8.99 -5.35 0.01
C VAL A 81 -10.21 -4.72 -0.65
N THR A 82 -11.39 -5.06 -0.15
CA THR A 82 -12.63 -4.36 -0.50
C THR A 82 -12.83 -3.22 0.49
N ILE A 83 -12.95 -2.01 -0.03
CA ILE A 83 -13.16 -0.81 0.79
C ILE A 83 -14.66 -0.54 0.72
N ASP A 84 -15.39 -0.86 1.76
CA ASP A 84 -16.81 -0.51 1.87
C ASP A 84 -16.91 0.88 2.51
N GLU A 85 -17.73 1.76 1.91
CA GLU A 85 -17.94 3.15 2.37
C GLU A 85 -18.77 3.21 3.67
#